data_AF-A0A8T5A115-F1
#
_entry.id   AF-A0A8T5A115-F1
#
_cell.length_a   1.000
_cell.length_b   1.000
_cell.length_c   1.000
_cell.angle_alpha   90.00
_cell.angle_beta   90.00
_cell.angle_gamma   90.00
#
_symmetry.space_group_name_H-M   'P 1'
#
loop_
_entity.id
_entity.type
_entity.pdbx_description
1 polymer ?
#
loop_
_entity_poly.entity_id
_entity_poly.type
_entity_poly.pdbx_seq_one_letter_code
_entity_poly.pdbx_strand_id
1 'polypeptide(L)' 'RLALEKATQRGHGEELKGAVLASDGFFPFPDSVELMAKHGITACIQPGGSIRDEDVIKACEEHGIAMAFTDERCFRHF' A
#
# COMPACT_ATOMS: atom_id res chain seq x y z
N ARG A 1 6.43 3.16 -3.11
CA ARG A 1 6.82 4.36 -3.91
C ARG A 1 7.11 4.07 -5.39
N LEU A 2 8.18 3.34 -5.72
CA LEU A 2 8.68 3.24 -7.10
C LEU A 2 7.67 2.66 -8.11
N ALA A 3 6.82 1.71 -7.69
CA ALA A 3 5.79 1.11 -8.53
C ALA A 3 4.71 2.13 -8.95
N LEU A 4 4.28 2.98 -8.01
CA LEU A 4 3.27 4.01 -8.22
C LEU A 4 3.80 5.11 -9.15
N GLU A 5 5.03 5.57 -8.93
CA GLU A 5 5.68 6.55 -9.80
C GLU A 5 5.83 6.02 -11.24
N LYS A 6 6.22 4.76 -11.40
CA LYS A 6 6.34 4.13 -12.73
C LYS A 6 5.00 3.98 -13.43
N ALA A 7 3.93 3.62 -12.71
CA ALA A 7 2.59 3.54 -13.28
C ALA A 7 2.14 4.89 -13.84
N THR A 8 2.33 5.96 -13.05
CA THR A 8 2.03 7.34 -13.47
C THR A 8 2.88 7.76 -14.68
N GLN A 9 4.19 7.51 -14.65
CA GLN A 9 5.09 7.82 -15.78
C GLN A 9 4.74 7.09 -17.08
N ARG A 10 4.16 5.89 -16.98
CA ARG A 10 3.72 5.10 -18.14
C ARG A 10 2.33 5.48 -18.64
N GLY A 11 1.70 6.51 -18.07
CA GLY A 11 0.39 6.98 -18.48
C GLY A 11 -0.79 6.27 -17.82
N HIS A 12 -0.54 5.34 -16.88
CA HIS A 12 -1.57 4.60 -16.16
C HIS A 12 -2.05 5.32 -14.89
N GLY A 13 -1.77 6.62 -14.74
CA GLY A 13 -2.10 7.37 -13.53
C GLY A 13 -3.60 7.43 -13.21
N GLU A 14 -4.45 7.48 -14.25
CA GLU A 14 -5.91 7.45 -14.06
C GLU A 14 -6.43 6.07 -13.68
N GLU A 15 -5.75 5.00 -14.12
CA GLU A 15 -6.09 3.61 -13.78
C GLU A 15 -5.76 3.26 -12.33
N LEU A 16 -4.97 4.08 -11.63
CA LEU A 16 -4.68 3.91 -10.21
C LEU A 16 -5.87 4.29 -9.32
N LYS A 17 -6.78 5.14 -9.81
CA LYS A 17 -7.98 5.52 -9.06
C LYS A 17 -8.92 4.33 -8.93
N GLY A 18 -9.17 3.90 -7.69
CA GLY A 18 -9.96 2.70 -7.42
C GLY A 18 -9.16 1.39 -7.45
N ALA A 19 -7.85 1.44 -7.70
CA ALA A 19 -7.00 0.27 -7.71
C ALA A 19 -6.73 -0.27 -6.29
N VAL A 20 -6.27 -1.51 -6.23
CA VAL A 20 -5.86 -2.21 -5.01
C VAL A 20 -4.37 -2.50 -5.06
N LEU A 21 -3.66 -2.32 -3.94
CA LEU A 21 -2.22 -2.57 -3.84
C LEU A 21 -1.93 -3.82 -3.00
N ALA A 22 -1.06 -4.70 -3.48
CA ALA A 22 -0.57 -5.84 -2.72
C ALA A 22 0.94 -5.70 -2.47
N SER A 23 1.36 -5.97 -1.24
CA SER A 23 2.75 -6.02 -0.83
C SER A 23 3.08 -7.42 -0.31
N ASP A 24 4.20 -7.98 -0.76
CA ASP A 24 4.74 -9.26 -0.30
C ASP A 24 5.43 -9.15 1.07
N GLY A 25 5.79 -7.94 1.48
CA GLY A 25 6.32 -7.59 2.80
C GLY A 25 5.47 -6.57 3.54
N PHE A 26 5.75 -6.35 4.81
CA PHE A 26 5.02 -5.36 5.62
C PHE A 26 5.44 -3.91 5.31
N PHE A 27 4.56 -2.95 5.59
CA PHE A 27 4.83 -1.52 5.52
C PHE A 27 5.49 -1.05 6.82
N PRO A 28 6.73 -0.53 6.75
CA PRO A 28 7.43 -0.08 7.95
C PRO A 28 6.92 1.29 8.46
N PHE A 29 6.29 2.09 7.59
CA PHE A 29 5.92 3.49 7.86
C PHE A 29 4.61 3.88 7.12
N PRO A 30 3.89 4.91 7.62
CA PRO A 30 2.65 5.40 7.01
C PRO A 30 2.85 6.17 5.69
N ASP A 31 4.10 6.52 5.34
CA ASP A 31 4.44 7.22 4.08
C ASP A 31 3.91 6.51 2.82
N SER A 32 3.84 5.18 2.89
CA SER A 32 3.32 4.32 1.84
C SER A 32 1.82 4.52 1.67
N VAL A 33 1.09 4.73 2.76
CA VAL A 33 -0.36 4.99 2.76
C VAL A 33 -0.67 6.39 2.23
N GLU A 34 0.07 7.40 2.68
CA GLU A 34 -0.07 8.76 2.16
C GLU A 34 0.11 8.81 0.63
N LEU A 35 1.06 8.03 0.12
CA LEU A 35 1.29 7.92 -1.32
C LEU A 35 0.15 7.18 -2.03
N MET A 36 -0.39 6.12 -1.44
CA MET A 36 -1.57 5.41 -1.96
C MET A 36 -2.78 6.35 -2.07
N ALA A 37 -3.02 7.14 -1.02
CA ALA A 37 -4.11 8.13 -0.98
C ALA A 37 -3.96 9.18 -2.09
N LYS A 38 -2.74 9.70 -2.30
CA LYS A 38 -2.44 10.65 -3.38
C LYS A 38 -2.73 10.10 -4.78
N HIS A 39 -2.73 8.79 -4.96
CA HIS A 39 -2.97 8.14 -6.25
C HIS A 39 -4.38 7.53 -6.37
N GLY A 40 -5.23 7.72 -5.35
CA GLY A 40 -6.61 7.25 -5.37
C GLY A 40 -6.77 5.74 -5.17
N ILE A 41 -5.80 5.08 -4.55
CA ILE A 41 -5.92 3.66 -4.18
C ILE A 41 -6.95 3.52 -3.06
N THR A 42 -7.82 2.53 -3.17
CA THR A 42 -8.95 2.32 -2.25
C THR A 42 -8.73 1.19 -1.26
N ALA A 43 -7.82 0.26 -1.58
CA ALA A 43 -7.49 -0.83 -0.68
C ALA A 43 -6.04 -1.29 -0.82
N CYS A 44 -5.51 -1.90 0.24
CA CYS A 44 -4.22 -2.55 0.25
C CYS A 44 -4.20 -3.84 1.06
N ILE A 45 -3.28 -4.74 0.73
CA ILE A 45 -3.06 -6.01 1.42
C ILE A 45 -1.57 -6.21 1.69
N GLN A 46 -1.24 -6.65 2.90
CA GLN A 46 0.13 -6.92 3.33
C GLN A 46 0.19 -8.05 4.38
N PRO A 47 1.37 -8.60 4.72
CA PRO A 47 1.49 -9.66 5.72
C PRO A 47 1.23 -9.21 7.17
N GLY A 48 1.53 -7.97 7.54
CA GLY A 48 1.58 -7.58 8.96
C GLY A 48 2.91 -7.95 9.63
N GLY A 49 3.08 -7.50 10.88
CA GLY A 49 4.24 -7.78 11.72
C GLY A 49 5.22 -6.62 11.88
N SER A 50 4.83 -5.40 11.50
CA SER A 50 5.61 -4.20 11.79
C SER A 50 5.39 -3.76 13.23
N ILE A 51 6.45 -3.26 13.88
CA ILE A 51 6.33 -2.58 15.20
C ILE A 51 5.39 -1.36 15.10
N ARG A 52 5.25 -0.80 13.90
CA ARG A 52 4.47 0.41 13.62
C ARG A 52 3.17 0.13 12.85
N ASP A 53 2.67 -1.11 12.85
CA ASP A 53 1.44 -1.41 12.11
C ASP A 53 0.26 -0.52 12.57
N GLU A 54 0.19 -0.14 13.86
CA GLU A 54 -0.82 0.79 14.36
C GLU A 54 -0.79 2.16 13.67
N ASP A 55 0.41 2.72 13.44
CA ASP A 55 0.57 4.01 12.74
C ASP A 55 0.11 3.89 11.28
N VAL A 56 0.38 2.75 10.64
CA VAL A 56 0.01 2.49 9.24
C VAL A 56 -1.50 2.27 9.11
N ILE A 57 -2.11 1.52 10.04
CA ILE A 57 -3.57 1.31 10.09
C ILE A 57 -4.28 2.65 10.28
N LYS A 58 -3.80 3.47 11.22
CA LYS A 58 -4.38 4.79 11.47
C LYS A 58 -4.33 5.68 10.22
N ALA A 59 -3.21 5.69 9.51
CA ALA A 59 -3.10 6.41 8.24
C ALA A 59 -4.10 5.88 7.19
N CYS A 60 -4.35 4.57 7.16
CA CYS A 60 -5.36 3.98 6.28
C CYS A 60 -6.78 4.44 6.64
N GLU A 61 -7.12 4.47 7.94
CA GLU A 61 -8.41 4.97 8.41
C GLU A 61 -8.61 6.45 8.07
N GLU A 62 -7.59 7.29 8.30
CA GLU A 62 -7.63 8.73 7.99
C GLU A 62 -7.85 9.02 6.50
N HIS A 63 -7.35 8.13 5.63
CA HIS A 63 -7.49 8.25 4.18
C HIS A 63 -8.64 7.41 3.59
N GLY A 64 -9.39 6.67 4.40
CA GLY A 64 -10.47 5.80 3.93
C GLY A 64 -10.00 4.64 3.04
N ILE A 65 -8.79 4.14 3.27
CA ILE A 65 -8.19 3.02 2.54
C ILE A 65 -8.42 1.73 3.32
N ALA A 66 -9.06 0.74 2.71
CA ALA A 66 -9.22 -0.56 3.34
C ALA A 66 -7.87 -1.30 3.41
N MET A 67 -7.51 -1.84 4.58
CA MET A 67 -6.29 -2.63 4.76
C MET A 67 -6.63 -4.05 5.20
N ALA A 68 -5.98 -5.04 4.60
CA ALA A 68 -6.08 -6.45 5.00
C ALA A 68 -4.70 -7.03 5.36
N PHE A 69 -4.68 -7.88 6.39
CA PHE A 69 -3.50 -8.65 6.78
C PHE A 69 -3.63 -10.10 6.33
N THR A 70 -2.54 -10.65 5.77
CA THR A 70 -2.48 -12.07 5.36
C THR A 70 -1.78 -12.96 6.36
N ASP A 71 -1.02 -12.42 7.32
CA ASP A 71 -0.13 -13.14 8.25
C ASP A 71 0.93 -14.03 7.55
N GLU A 72 1.02 -13.97 6.21
CA GLU A 72 1.94 -14.75 5.39
C GLU A 72 2.79 -13.85 4.49
N ARG A 73 4.11 -13.99 4.59
CA ARG A 73 5.09 -13.22 3.81
C ARG A 73 5.56 -14.00 2.58
N CYS A 74 5.21 -13.53 1.39
CA CYS A 74 5.58 -14.16 0.11
C CYS A 74 6.91 -13.64 -0.46
N PHE A 75 7.97 -13.63 0.35
CA PHE A 75 9.27 -13.09 -0.06
C PHE A 75 10.04 -14.03 -0.99
N ARG A 76 10.54 -13.53 -2.12
CA ARG A 76 11.38 -14.29 -3.07
C ARG A 76 12.69 -13.58 -3.38
N HIS A 77 13.82 -14.26 -3.17
CA HIS A 77 15.16 -13.74 -3.49
C HIS A 77 15.58 -13.96 -4.96
N PHE A 78 14.96 -14.94 -5.64
CA PHE A 78 15.41 -15.50 -6.92
C PHE A 78 14.66 -14.94 -8.11
#